data_AF-A0A7C1C043-F1
#
_entry.id   AF-A0A7C1C043-F1
#
_cell.length_a   1.000
_cell.length_b   1.000
_cell.length_c   1.000
_cell.angle_alpha   90.00
_cell.angle_beta   90.00
_cell.angle_gamma   90.00
#
_symmetry.space_group_name_H-M   'P 1'
#
loop_
_entity.id
_entity.type
_entity.pdbx_description
1 polymer ?
#
loop_
_entity_poly.entity_id
_entity_poly.type
_entity_poly.pdbx_seq_one_letter_code
_entity_poly.pdbx_strand_id
1 'polypeptide(L)'
;GGSLHNLIQLGAAEPKDSDPIWIKITFFSVIFLSTVVILIVNDHFLEKHLWAHIIKKHFSKIFLWTFFTLLFIGILMKHYDLNRLIQQNMFWVLVAAVLIGIIPESGPHLIFVMLFASGSLPLSILLASSIVQDGHGSLPLLAESRKSFVKVKLINMAVGFLIGLAGLALGM
;
A
#
# COMPACT_ATOMS: atom_id res chain seq x y z
N GLY A 1 24.10 20.48 -11.27
CA GLY A 1 22.86 19.70 -11.10
C GLY A 1 22.80 18.51 -12.05
N GLY A 2 23.65 17.50 -11.86
CA GLY A 2 23.71 16.32 -12.75
C GLY A 2 23.86 14.97 -12.05
N SER A 3 23.92 14.92 -10.72
CA SER A 3 24.21 13.65 -10.01
C SER A 3 23.00 12.71 -9.95
N LEU A 4 21.79 13.22 -9.72
CA LEU A 4 20.57 12.39 -9.60
C LEU A 4 20.10 11.85 -10.95
N HIS A 5 20.18 12.67 -12.00
CA HIS A 5 19.75 12.27 -13.34
C HIS A 5 20.67 11.20 -13.94
N ASN A 6 21.97 11.26 -13.64
CA ASN A 6 22.93 10.25 -14.05
C ASN A 6 22.75 8.93 -13.29
N LEU A 7 22.39 8.97 -12.00
CA LEU A 7 22.09 7.76 -11.21
C LEU A 7 20.85 7.02 -11.73
N ILE A 8 19.85 7.75 -12.22
CA ILE A 8 18.64 7.16 -12.85
C ILE A 8 18.98 6.56 -14.23
N GLN A 9 19.84 7.22 -15.01
CA GLN A 9 20.26 6.72 -16.34
C GLN A 9 21.25 5.56 -16.29
N LEU A 10 22.03 5.41 -15.22
CA LEU A 10 22.95 4.28 -15.05
C LEU A 10 22.22 2.93 -14.96
N GLY A 11 20.97 2.91 -14.47
CA GLY A 11 20.14 1.70 -14.46
C GLY A 11 19.56 1.31 -15.82
N ALA A 12 19.63 2.18 -16.83
CA ALA A 12 19.13 1.90 -18.18
C ALA A 12 20.19 1.27 -19.09
N ALA A 13 21.46 1.24 -18.67
CA ALA A 13 22.60 0.75 -19.43
C ALA A 13 23.15 -0.60 -18.91
N GLU A 14 22.41 -1.31 -18.05
CA GLU A 14 22.83 -2.60 -17.50
C GLU A 14 22.39 -3.77 -18.39
N PRO A 15 23.23 -4.82 -18.53
CA PRO A 15 22.90 -6.00 -19.33
C PRO A 15 21.63 -6.68 -18.80
N LYS A 16 20.87 -7.26 -19.73
CA LYS A 16 19.49 -7.77 -19.56
C LYS A 16 19.27 -8.80 -18.42
N ASP A 17 20.33 -9.28 -17.77
CA ASP A 17 20.35 -10.30 -16.71
C ASP A 17 20.99 -9.84 -15.37
N SER A 18 21.36 -8.56 -15.21
CA SER A 18 21.90 -8.06 -13.93
C SER A 18 20.88 -7.26 -13.13
N ASP A 19 20.76 -7.56 -11.83
CA ASP A 19 19.90 -6.79 -10.92
C ASP A 19 20.27 -5.30 -10.96
N PRO A 20 19.28 -4.41 -11.14
CA PRO A 20 19.49 -2.98 -11.21
C PRO A 20 20.34 -2.43 -10.06
N ILE A 21 21.33 -1.58 -10.37
CA ILE A 21 22.25 -1.00 -9.36
C ILE A 21 21.54 -0.31 -8.19
N TRP A 22 20.37 0.30 -8.42
CA TRP A 22 19.58 0.94 -7.37
C TRP A 22 19.09 -0.07 -6.32
N ILE A 23 18.80 -1.31 -6.71
CA ILE A 23 18.42 -2.38 -5.79
C ILE A 23 19.57 -2.63 -4.83
N LYS A 24 20.78 -2.85 -5.35
CA LYS A 24 21.98 -3.08 -4.53
C LYS A 24 22.22 -1.93 -3.55
N ILE A 25 22.12 -0.68 -4.02
CA ILE A 25 22.27 0.52 -3.18
C ILE A 25 21.22 0.56 -2.07
N THR A 26 19.95 0.28 -2.38
CA THR A 26 18.87 0.27 -1.38
C THR A 26 19.09 -0.82 -0.32
N PHE A 27 19.44 -2.04 -0.72
CA PHE A 27 19.74 -3.13 0.21
C PHE A 27 20.92 -2.79 1.13
N PHE A 28 22.03 -2.30 0.57
CA PHE A 28 23.18 -1.86 1.36
C PHE A 28 22.81 -0.76 2.36
N SER A 29 22.01 0.23 1.93
CA SER A 29 21.58 1.34 2.78
C SER A 29 20.69 0.86 3.93
N VAL A 30 19.75 -0.04 3.67
CA VAL A 30 18.84 -0.59 4.69
C VAL A 30 19.61 -1.45 5.70
N ILE A 31 20.53 -2.30 5.25
CA ILE A 31 21.35 -3.13 6.14
C ILE A 31 22.26 -2.27 7.02
N PHE A 32 22.89 -1.25 6.43
CA PHE A 32 23.74 -0.32 7.17
C PHE A 32 22.94 0.43 8.24
N LEU A 33 21.80 1.02 7.86
CA LEU A 33 20.92 1.71 8.80
C LEU A 33 20.43 0.78 9.91
N SER A 34 20.02 -0.44 9.57
CA SER A 34 19.53 -1.43 10.55
C SER A 34 20.62 -1.79 11.55
N THR A 35 21.86 -2.01 11.08
CA THR A 35 23.01 -2.31 11.94
C THR A 35 23.30 -1.15 12.89
N VAL A 36 23.30 0.09 12.38
CA VAL A 36 23.51 1.29 13.20
C VAL A 36 22.44 1.41 14.28
N VAL A 37 21.16 1.20 13.93
CA VAL A 37 20.06 1.23 14.90
C VAL A 37 20.23 0.17 15.97
N ILE A 38 20.58 -1.07 15.62
CA ILE A 38 20.79 -2.16 16.59
C ILE A 38 21.94 -1.83 17.55
N LEU A 39 23.02 -1.22 17.07
CA LEU A 39 24.17 -0.85 17.91
C LEU A 39 23.90 0.34 18.84
N ILE A 40 22.99 1.25 18.48
CA ILE A 40 22.65 2.44 19.28
C ILE A 40 21.57 2.11 20.33
N VAL A 41 20.64 1.22 20.00
CA VAL A 41 19.46 0.94 20.80
C VAL A 41 19.76 -0.04 21.93
N ASN A 42 19.18 0.20 23.11
CA ASN A 42 19.39 -0.61 24.32
C ASN A 42 18.80 -2.02 24.19
N ASP A 43 19.47 -3.03 24.76
CA ASP A 43 19.01 -4.44 24.82
C ASP A 43 17.58 -4.58 25.35
N HIS A 44 17.20 -3.78 26.34
CA HIS A 44 15.85 -3.77 26.89
C HIS A 44 14.79 -3.40 25.84
N PHE A 45 15.11 -2.46 24.95
CA PHE A 45 14.22 -2.08 23.87
C PHE A 45 14.10 -3.18 22.81
N LEU A 46 15.20 -3.85 22.47
CA LEU A 46 15.20 -4.96 21.51
C LEU A 46 14.33 -6.13 22.00
N GLU A 47 14.49 -6.55 23.26
CA GLU A 47 13.72 -7.70 23.77
C GLU A 47 12.26 -7.37 24.08
N LYS A 48 11.98 -6.23 24.73
CA LYS A 48 10.62 -5.92 25.20
C LYS A 48 9.78 -5.21 24.15
N HIS A 49 10.33 -4.23 23.45
CA HIS A 49 9.57 -3.46 22.47
C HIS A 49 9.61 -4.09 21.08
N LEU A 50 10.78 -4.47 20.56
CA LEU A 50 10.88 -5.04 19.22
C LEU A 50 10.41 -6.50 19.19
N TRP A 51 10.97 -7.36 20.02
CA TRP A 51 10.64 -8.79 20.00
C TRP A 51 9.27 -9.11 20.62
N ALA A 52 9.04 -8.76 21.89
CA ALA A 52 7.81 -9.15 22.58
C ALA A 52 6.57 -8.38 22.11
N HIS A 53 6.71 -7.10 21.76
CA HIS A 53 5.56 -6.28 21.31
C HIS A 53 5.40 -6.35 19.79
N ILE A 54 6.38 -5.93 18.99
CA ILE A 54 6.18 -5.84 17.53
C ILE A 54 6.12 -7.22 16.88
N ILE A 55 7.14 -8.06 17.07
CA ILE A 55 7.23 -9.37 16.39
C ILE A 55 6.17 -10.34 16.93
N LYS A 56 6.14 -10.62 18.23
CA LYS A 56 5.19 -11.62 18.76
C LYS A 56 3.71 -11.21 18.64
N LYS A 57 3.39 -9.91 18.75
CA LYS A 57 2.00 -9.46 18.82
C LYS A 57 1.45 -8.94 17.50
N HIS A 58 2.24 -8.14 16.77
CA HIS A 58 1.75 -7.44 15.58
C HIS A 58 2.14 -8.14 14.27
N PHE A 59 3.37 -8.64 14.17
CA PHE A 59 3.88 -9.22 12.92
C PHE A 59 3.01 -10.36 12.40
N SER A 60 2.68 -11.36 13.23
CA SER A 60 1.90 -12.52 12.77
C SER A 60 0.51 -12.13 12.27
N LYS A 61 -0.16 -11.17 12.92
CA LYS A 61 -1.48 -10.69 12.49
C LYS A 61 -1.40 -9.96 11.15
N ILE A 62 -0.44 -9.03 11.02
CA ILE A 62 -0.23 -8.26 9.78
C ILE A 62 0.18 -9.20 8.64
N PHE A 63 1.09 -10.13 8.92
CA PHE A 63 1.57 -11.13 7.97
C PHE A 63 0.44 -12.04 7.50
N LEU A 64 -0.31 -12.68 8.41
CA LEU A 64 -1.41 -13.57 8.03
C LEU A 64 -2.45 -12.82 7.19
N TRP A 65 -2.88 -11.65 7.64
CA TRP A 65 -3.90 -10.89 6.92
C TRP A 65 -3.42 -10.44 5.53
N THR A 66 -2.19 -9.95 5.42
CA THR A 66 -1.59 -9.56 4.14
C THR A 66 -1.43 -10.77 3.22
N PHE A 67 -0.93 -11.88 3.75
CA PHE A 67 -0.75 -13.14 3.03
C PHE A 67 -2.08 -13.69 2.51
N PHE A 68 -3.11 -13.79 3.36
CA PHE A 68 -4.42 -14.29 2.93
C PHE A 68 -5.12 -13.35 1.96
N THR A 69 -4.98 -12.04 2.13
CA THR A 69 -5.51 -11.06 1.17
C THR A 69 -4.85 -11.22 -0.20
N LEU A 70 -3.52 -11.30 -0.24
CA LEU A 70 -2.76 -11.52 -1.47
C LEU A 70 -3.08 -12.88 -2.11
N LEU A 71 -3.20 -13.93 -1.30
CA LEU A 71 -3.58 -15.27 -1.76
C LEU A 71 -4.98 -15.26 -2.36
N PHE A 72 -5.94 -14.60 -1.71
CA PHE A 72 -7.31 -14.48 -2.19
C PHE A 72 -7.36 -13.75 -3.54
N ILE A 73 -6.70 -12.61 -3.67
CA ILE A 73 -6.62 -11.89 -4.96
C ILE A 73 -5.93 -12.74 -6.01
N GLY A 74 -4.82 -13.40 -5.67
CA GLY A 74 -4.07 -14.23 -6.62
C GLY A 74 -4.92 -15.39 -7.15
N ILE A 75 -5.70 -16.04 -6.28
CA ILE A 75 -6.67 -17.07 -6.69
C ILE A 75 -7.77 -16.46 -7.56
N LEU A 76 -8.28 -15.28 -7.20
CA LEU A 76 -9.35 -14.61 -7.93
C LEU A 76 -8.90 -14.20 -9.35
N MET A 77 -7.72 -13.61 -9.48
CA MET A 77 -7.08 -13.27 -10.76
C MET A 77 -6.80 -14.49 -11.63
N LYS A 78 -6.53 -15.65 -11.02
CA LYS A 78 -6.29 -16.90 -11.75
C LYS A 78 -7.57 -17.50 -12.36
N HIS A 79 -8.70 -17.38 -11.65
CA HIS A 79 -9.95 -18.02 -12.07
C HIS A 79 -10.88 -17.08 -12.84
N TYR A 80 -10.80 -15.77 -12.59
CA TYR A 80 -11.63 -14.75 -13.24
C TYR A 80 -10.76 -13.80 -14.04
N ASP A 81 -11.23 -13.41 -15.23
CA ASP A 81 -10.65 -12.30 -15.99
C ASP A 81 -11.05 -10.96 -15.33
N LEU A 82 -10.44 -10.69 -14.18
CA LEU A 82 -10.66 -9.48 -13.41
C LEU A 82 -10.32 -8.25 -14.24
N ASN A 83 -9.35 -8.33 -15.15
CA ASN A 83 -8.96 -7.21 -15.98
C ASN A 83 -10.12 -6.78 -16.89
N ARG A 84 -10.75 -7.73 -17.58
CA ARG A 84 -11.93 -7.45 -18.40
C ARG A 84 -13.11 -6.95 -17.57
N LEU A 85 -13.36 -7.52 -16.39
CA LEU A 85 -14.44 -7.08 -15.49
C LEU A 85 -14.21 -5.65 -14.99
N ILE A 86 -12.97 -5.30 -14.66
CA ILE A 86 -12.59 -3.96 -14.19
C ILE A 86 -12.78 -2.95 -15.32
N GLN A 87 -12.24 -3.22 -16.51
CA GLN A 87 -12.32 -2.31 -17.67
C GLN A 87 -13.77 -2.03 -18.09
N GLN A 88 -14.65 -3.04 -18.01
CA GLN A 88 -16.06 -2.87 -18.37
C GLN A 88 -16.88 -2.13 -17.30
N ASN A 89 -16.40 -2.06 -16.06
CA ASN A 89 -17.17 -1.56 -14.91
C ASN A 89 -16.38 -0.58 -14.03
N MET A 90 -15.53 0.27 -14.63
CA MET A 90 -14.63 1.19 -13.89
C MET A 90 -15.36 2.05 -12.84
N PHE A 91 -16.59 2.49 -13.13
CA PHE A 91 -17.41 3.22 -12.15
C PHE A 91 -17.75 2.36 -10.91
N TRP A 92 -18.16 1.11 -11.10
CA TRP A 92 -18.46 0.20 -9.99
C TRP A 92 -17.21 -0.20 -9.21
N VAL A 93 -16.07 -0.32 -9.90
CA VAL A 93 -14.77 -0.55 -9.25
C VAL A 93 -14.38 0.66 -8.39
N LEU A 94 -14.62 1.89 -8.84
CA LEU A 94 -14.41 3.09 -8.03
C LEU A 94 -15.31 3.09 -6.78
N VAL A 95 -16.60 2.76 -6.93
CA VAL A 95 -17.51 2.64 -5.78
C VAL A 95 -17.01 1.58 -4.81
N ALA A 96 -16.62 0.41 -5.31
CA ALA A 96 -16.05 -0.66 -4.48
C ALA A 96 -14.76 -0.20 -3.77
N ALA A 97 -13.88 0.54 -4.46
CA ALA A 97 -12.64 1.08 -3.91
C ALA A 97 -12.89 2.03 -2.74
N VAL A 98 -13.86 2.93 -2.88
CA VAL A 98 -14.27 3.85 -1.83
C VAL A 98 -14.90 3.10 -0.64
N LEU A 99 -15.75 2.11 -0.91
CA LEU A 99 -16.40 1.31 0.16
C LEU A 99 -15.39 0.44 0.92
N ILE A 100 -14.48 -0.21 0.20
CA ILE A 100 -13.43 -1.04 0.82
C ILE A 100 -12.47 -0.18 1.63
N GLY A 101 -12.17 1.05 1.18
CA GLY A 101 -11.34 2.02 1.90
C GLY A 101 -11.91 2.45 3.27
N ILE A 102 -13.19 2.16 3.55
CA ILE A 102 -13.80 2.39 4.87
C ILE A 102 -13.16 1.49 5.92
N ILE A 103 -12.72 0.29 5.52
CA ILE A 103 -12.15 -0.71 6.43
C ILE A 103 -10.84 -0.15 7.01
N PRO A 104 -10.72 0.01 8.35
CA PRO A 104 -9.58 0.66 9.00
C PRO A 104 -8.34 -0.24 9.09
N GLU A 105 -7.92 -0.84 7.97
CA GLU A 105 -6.79 -1.76 7.87
C GLU A 105 -6.03 -1.66 6.54
N SER A 106 -4.72 -1.88 6.53
CA SER A 106 -3.88 -1.75 5.32
C SER A 106 -4.07 -2.88 4.29
N GLY A 107 -4.58 -4.05 4.67
CA GLY A 107 -4.68 -5.19 3.77
C GLY A 107 -5.64 -5.00 2.58
N PRO A 108 -6.90 -4.56 2.78
CA PRO A 108 -7.81 -4.32 1.66
C PRO A 108 -7.28 -3.28 0.67
N HIS A 109 -6.50 -2.31 1.15
CA HIS A 109 -5.84 -1.33 0.28
C HIS A 109 -4.80 -1.95 -0.66
N LEU A 110 -4.04 -2.95 -0.17
CA LEU A 110 -3.04 -3.64 -0.99
C LEU A 110 -3.65 -4.32 -2.22
N ILE A 111 -4.95 -4.65 -2.20
CA ILE A 111 -5.66 -5.15 -3.39
C ILE A 111 -5.51 -4.15 -4.55
N PHE A 112 -5.77 -2.87 -4.30
CA PHE A 112 -5.72 -1.83 -5.32
C PHE A 112 -4.30 -1.52 -5.77
N VAL A 113 -3.33 -1.54 -4.84
CA VAL A 113 -1.91 -1.37 -5.15
C VAL A 113 -1.43 -2.47 -6.09
N MET A 114 -1.76 -3.73 -5.80
CA MET A 114 -1.35 -4.87 -6.62
C MET A 114 -2.02 -4.86 -8.00
N LEU A 115 -3.32 -4.56 -8.07
CA LEU A 115 -4.05 -4.47 -9.33
C LEU A 115 -3.58 -3.29 -10.21
N PHE A 116 -3.16 -2.19 -9.60
CA PHE A 116 -2.52 -1.09 -10.32
C PHE A 116 -1.14 -1.49 -10.82
N ALA A 117 -0.32 -2.12 -9.96
CA ALA A 117 1.02 -2.59 -10.34
C ALA A 117 0.98 -3.65 -11.46
N SER A 118 -0.07 -4.46 -11.54
CA SER A 118 -0.30 -5.41 -12.65
C SER A 118 -0.88 -4.76 -13.91
N GLY A 119 -1.14 -3.45 -13.91
CA GLY A 119 -1.73 -2.71 -15.03
C GLY A 119 -3.22 -2.95 -15.25
N SER A 120 -3.92 -3.59 -14.31
CA SER A 120 -5.35 -3.91 -14.43
C SER A 120 -6.27 -2.79 -13.94
N LEU A 121 -5.73 -1.81 -13.21
CA LEU A 121 -6.49 -0.77 -12.53
C LEU A 121 -5.85 0.60 -12.80
N PRO A 122 -6.63 1.65 -13.12
CA PRO A 122 -6.13 2.99 -13.45
C PRO A 122 -5.66 3.78 -12.21
N LEU A 123 -4.85 4.82 -12.40
CA LEU A 123 -4.34 5.62 -11.28
C LEU A 123 -5.47 6.31 -10.51
N SER A 124 -6.54 6.71 -11.20
CA SER A 124 -7.72 7.34 -10.59
C SER A 124 -8.34 6.51 -9.46
N ILE A 125 -8.52 5.20 -9.67
CA ILE A 125 -9.12 4.30 -8.68
C ILE A 125 -8.13 4.01 -7.55
N LEU A 126 -6.83 3.88 -7.86
CA LEU A 126 -5.80 3.75 -6.82
C LEU A 126 -5.77 4.99 -5.92
N LEU A 127 -5.81 6.20 -6.49
CA LEU A 127 -5.86 7.45 -5.74
C LEU A 127 -7.11 7.54 -4.89
N ALA A 128 -8.29 7.21 -5.44
CA ALA A 128 -9.53 7.18 -4.69
C ALA A 128 -9.43 6.25 -3.46
N SER A 129 -8.95 5.01 -3.65
CA SER A 129 -8.75 4.09 -2.52
C SER A 129 -7.74 4.63 -1.50
N SER A 130 -6.65 5.26 -1.96
CA SER A 130 -5.59 5.81 -1.10
C SER A 130 -6.10 6.95 -0.22
N ILE A 131 -6.98 7.80 -0.75
CA ILE A 131 -7.58 8.92 -0.01
C ILE A 131 -8.53 8.41 1.07
N VAL A 132 -9.33 7.38 0.77
CA VAL A 132 -10.31 6.84 1.73
C VAL A 132 -9.62 5.98 2.81
N GLN A 133 -8.45 5.43 2.49
CA GLN A 133 -7.70 4.54 3.35
C GLN A 133 -6.85 5.32 4.39
N ASP A 134 -7.37 5.40 5.61
CA ASP A 134 -6.68 6.05 6.74
C ASP A 134 -5.68 5.12 7.48
N GLY A 135 -5.55 3.87 7.03
CA GLY A 135 -4.76 2.83 7.67
C GLY A 135 -5.11 2.63 9.15
N HIS A 136 -4.13 2.20 9.94
CA HIS A 136 -4.28 1.97 11.38
C HIS A 136 -4.48 3.26 12.20
N GLY A 137 -4.22 4.44 11.63
CA GLY A 137 -4.44 5.74 12.30
C GLY A 137 -5.92 6.03 12.60
N SER A 138 -6.82 5.34 11.91
CA SER A 138 -8.26 5.41 12.16
C SER A 138 -8.73 4.57 13.35
N LEU A 139 -7.94 3.60 13.84
CA LEU A 139 -8.27 2.78 15.00
C LEU A 139 -8.25 3.58 16.32
N PRO A 140 -7.24 4.43 16.59
CA PRO A 140 -7.28 5.37 17.72
C PRO A 140 -8.47 6.33 17.66
N LEU A 141 -8.76 6.89 16.48
CA LEU A 141 -9.89 7.82 16.30
C LEU A 141 -11.24 7.13 16.54
N LEU A 142 -11.37 5.87 16.10
CA LEU A 142 -12.55 5.05 16.38
C LEU A 142 -12.70 4.74 17.87
N ALA A 143 -11.59 4.51 18.57
CA ALA A 143 -11.55 4.26 20.01
C ALA A 143 -11.88 5.51 20.83
N GLU A 144 -11.45 6.68 20.39
CA GLU A 144 -11.71 7.97 21.06
C GLU A 144 -13.14 8.47 20.79
N SER A 145 -13.56 8.54 19.53
CA SER A 145 -14.86 9.08 19.15
C SER A 145 -15.39 8.48 17.85
N ARG A 146 -16.38 7.59 17.98
CA ARG A 146 -17.11 7.03 16.83
C ARG A 146 -17.71 8.11 15.93
N LYS A 147 -18.19 9.22 16.51
CA LYS A 147 -18.75 10.34 15.73
C LYS A 147 -17.68 11.02 14.89
N SER A 148 -16.48 11.22 15.44
CA SER A 148 -15.36 11.82 14.71
C SER A 148 -14.85 10.89 13.62
N PHE A 149 -14.75 9.59 13.91
CA PHE A 149 -14.42 8.57 12.91
C PHE A 149 -15.37 8.60 11.71
N VAL A 150 -16.69 8.59 11.95
CA VAL A 150 -17.68 8.62 10.87
C VAL A 150 -17.58 9.91 10.06
N LYS A 151 -17.42 11.07 10.71
CA LYS A 151 -17.28 12.36 10.00
C LYS A 151 -16.06 12.39 9.09
N VAL A 152 -14.88 12.03 9.61
CA VAL A 152 -13.65 12.00 8.81
C VAL A 152 -13.79 11.01 7.67
N LYS A 153 -14.34 9.82 7.93
CA LYS A 153 -14.50 8.82 6.89
C LYS A 153 -15.46 9.24 5.79
N LEU A 154 -16.56 9.91 6.12
CA LEU A 154 -17.48 10.48 5.11
C LEU A 154 -16.81 11.56 4.27
N ILE A 155 -15.99 12.42 4.87
CA ILE A 155 -15.22 13.44 4.14
C ILE A 155 -14.24 12.75 3.18
N ASN A 156 -13.47 11.79 3.67
CA ASN A 156 -12.49 11.08 2.84
C ASN A 156 -13.17 10.29 1.72
N MET A 157 -14.31 9.65 1.98
CA MET A 157 -15.13 9.01 0.95
C MET A 157 -15.58 10.00 -0.11
N ALA A 158 -16.10 11.16 0.29
CA ALA A 158 -16.56 12.18 -0.66
C ALA A 158 -15.39 12.70 -1.52
N VAL A 159 -14.26 13.05 -0.89
CA VAL A 159 -13.07 13.54 -1.58
C VAL A 159 -12.48 12.47 -2.50
N GLY A 160 -12.30 11.24 -2.01
CA GLY A 160 -11.78 10.11 -2.77
C GLY A 160 -12.68 9.74 -3.96
N PHE A 161 -13.99 9.75 -3.76
CA PHE A 161 -14.95 9.49 -4.85
C PHE A 161 -14.92 10.60 -5.91
N LEU A 162 -14.91 11.88 -5.51
CA LEU A 162 -14.84 13.00 -6.44
C LEU A 162 -13.53 13.02 -7.24
N ILE A 163 -12.39 12.79 -6.58
CA ILE A 163 -11.08 12.72 -7.24
C ILE A 163 -11.01 11.50 -8.16
N GLY A 164 -11.51 10.34 -7.73
CA GLY A 164 -11.58 9.15 -8.56
C GLY A 164 -12.45 9.34 -9.80
N LEU A 165 -13.62 9.97 -9.65
CA LEU A 165 -14.51 10.30 -10.77
C LEU A 165 -13.85 11.28 -11.74
N ALA A 166 -13.23 12.34 -11.23
CA ALA A 166 -12.51 13.29 -12.06
C ALA A 166 -11.36 12.61 -12.81
N GLY A 167 -10.61 11.72 -12.15
CA GLY A 167 -9.55 10.94 -12.78
C GLY A 167 -10.06 10.03 -13.89
N LEU A 168 -11.15 9.30 -13.65
CA LEU A 168 -11.78 8.46 -14.67
C LEU A 168 -12.28 9.28 -15.87
N ALA A 169 -12.87 10.45 -15.63
CA ALA A 169 -13.32 11.35 -16.69
C ALA A 169 -12.16 11.90 -17.54
N LEU A 170 -10.98 12.05 -16.93
CA LEU A 170 -9.74 12.48 -17.60
C LEU A 170 -8.99 11.30 -18.26
N GLY A 171 -9.47 10.07 -18.13
CA GLY A 171 -8.81 8.87 -18.67
C GLY A 171 -7.55 8.44 -17.90
N MET A 172 -7.41 8.87 -16.64
CA MET A 172 -6.31 8.51 -15.74
C MET A 172 -6.62 7.29 -14.88
#